data_AF-A0A969SEJ1-F1
#
_entry.id   AF-A0A969SEJ1-F1
#
_cell.length_a   1.000
_cell.length_b   1.000
_cell.length_c   1.000
_cell.angle_alpha   90.00
_cell.angle_beta   90.00
_cell.angle_gamma   90.00
#
_symmetry.space_group_name_H-M   'P 1'
#
loop_
_entity.id
_entity.type
_entity.pdbx_description
1 polymer ?
#
loop_
_entity_poly.entity_id
_entity_poly.type
_entity_poly.pdbx_seq_one_letter_code
_entity_poly.pdbx_strand_id
1 'polypeptide(L)'
;MKQCRRSPQVSLPKAASLLFTLPLCTIGALTPLFNAVAQVSTDGTVSTTVTVTGPDGKTFNINDGTTKGTNLFHSFKEFSVPTGGSANFNNAANIQNIISRVTGPSISNIDGLISTLNPANLFFTQSQWNCFWTKCQFEDWWFIFRNYGK
;
A
#
# COMPACT_ATOMS: atom_id res chain seq x y z
N MET A 1 20.38 39.09 80.10
CA MET A 1 20.23 40.35 79.34
C MET A 1 21.38 40.47 78.34
N LYS A 2 21.15 40.11 77.06
CA LYS A 2 21.98 40.49 75.91
C LYS A 2 21.04 40.76 74.75
N GLN A 3 21.28 41.88 74.07
CA GLN A 3 20.35 42.56 73.19
C GLN A 3 20.10 41.86 71.86
N CYS A 4 18.85 41.99 71.39
CA CYS A 4 18.38 41.75 70.04
C CYS A 4 18.85 42.88 69.11
N ARG A 5 19.40 42.57 67.93
CA ARG A 5 19.67 43.55 66.88
C ARG A 5 19.08 43.03 65.56
N ARG A 6 18.03 43.68 65.07
CA ARG A 6 17.39 43.44 63.75
C ARG A 6 18.34 43.89 62.64
N SER A 7 18.51 43.06 61.61
CA SER A 7 19.21 43.42 60.37
C SER A 7 18.26 44.12 59.37
N PRO A 8 18.74 45.07 58.53
CA PRO A 8 17.90 45.79 57.57
C PRO A 8 17.60 44.92 56.33
N GLN A 9 16.39 45.06 55.79
CA GLN A 9 15.95 44.45 54.54
C GLN A 9 16.40 45.33 53.36
N VAL A 10 17.14 44.75 52.40
CA VAL A 10 17.47 45.39 51.12
C VAL A 10 16.71 44.63 50.03
N SER A 11 15.78 45.32 49.34
CA SER A 11 15.00 44.79 48.23
C SER A 11 15.76 44.94 46.91
N LEU A 12 15.87 43.85 46.13
CA LEU A 12 16.55 43.81 44.83
C LEU A 12 15.50 43.76 43.69
N PRO A 13 15.64 44.56 42.61
CA PRO A 13 14.62 44.66 41.56
C PRO A 13 14.61 43.45 40.59
N LYS A 14 13.41 43.13 40.11
CA LYS A 14 13.11 42.17 39.02
C LYS A 14 13.36 42.82 37.65
N ALA A 15 14.18 42.18 36.81
CA ALA A 15 14.19 42.22 35.33
C ALA A 15 15.58 41.78 34.85
N ALA A 16 15.83 41.11 33.73
CA ALA A 16 15.02 40.41 32.74
C ALA A 16 16.03 39.51 32.01
N SER A 17 15.70 38.24 31.81
CA SER A 17 16.55 37.31 31.05
C SER A 17 16.30 37.48 29.56
N LEU A 18 17.33 37.83 28.80
CA LEU A 18 17.39 37.57 27.36
C LEU A 18 18.82 37.13 27.02
N LEU A 19 19.01 35.82 26.85
CA LEU A 19 20.26 35.24 26.40
C LEU A 19 20.32 35.19 24.88
N PHE A 20 21.53 35.41 24.40
CA PHE A 20 21.97 35.66 23.03
C PHE A 20 22.25 34.34 22.28
N THR A 21 22.42 34.47 20.95
CA THR A 21 23.06 33.55 19.97
C THR A 21 22.19 32.55 19.18
N LEU A 22 22.08 32.83 17.87
CA LEU A 22 21.85 31.85 16.80
C LEU A 22 23.14 31.04 16.56
N PRO A 23 23.01 29.75 16.21
CA PRO A 23 23.85 29.22 15.15
C PRO A 23 23.07 28.47 14.06
N LEU A 24 23.53 28.72 12.84
CA LEU A 24 23.32 28.02 11.59
C LEU A 24 23.50 26.50 11.74
N CYS A 25 22.43 25.72 11.57
CA CYS A 25 22.53 24.29 11.28
C CYS A 25 21.56 23.96 10.15
N THR A 26 22.04 24.08 8.93
CA THR A 26 21.46 23.40 7.77
C THR A 26 21.73 21.89 7.90
N ILE A 27 20.86 21.09 7.28
CA ILE A 27 20.94 19.64 7.04
C ILE A 27 20.22 18.76 8.07
N GLY A 28 19.08 18.25 7.61
CA GLY A 28 18.31 17.20 8.23
C GLY A 28 16.97 17.11 7.50
N ALA A 29 16.98 16.89 6.19
CA ALA A 29 15.76 16.57 5.47
C ALA A 29 15.22 15.26 6.07
N LEU A 30 14.19 15.35 6.91
CA LEU A 30 13.37 14.20 7.27
C LEU A 30 12.61 13.81 6.01
N THR A 31 13.19 12.97 5.16
CA THR A 31 12.41 12.21 4.19
C THR A 31 11.59 11.22 5.01
N PRO A 32 10.25 11.30 5.03
CA PRO A 32 9.48 10.25 5.66
C PRO A 32 9.70 8.95 4.87
N LEU A 33 10.22 7.93 5.56
CA LEU A 33 10.23 6.54 5.11
C LEU A 33 8.80 6.01 5.16
N PHE A 34 7.94 6.46 4.25
CA PHE A 34 6.68 5.77 4.02
C PHE A 34 7.01 4.48 3.28
N ASN A 35 7.16 3.39 4.03
CA ASN A 35 7.00 2.06 3.46
C ASN A 35 5.54 1.97 3.03
N ALA A 36 5.26 2.23 1.75
CA ALA A 36 3.95 1.95 1.18
C ALA A 36 3.71 0.46 1.37
N VAL A 37 2.71 0.08 2.18
CA VAL A 37 2.22 -1.29 2.23
C VAL A 37 1.66 -1.57 0.83
N ALA A 38 2.38 -2.34 0.04
CA ALA A 38 1.99 -2.63 -1.33
C ALA A 38 0.68 -3.43 -1.32
N GLN A 39 -0.40 -2.82 -1.80
CA GLN A 39 -1.74 -3.42 -1.81
C GLN A 39 -1.88 -4.57 -2.83
N VAL A 40 -0.97 -4.63 -3.79
CA VAL A 40 -0.82 -5.74 -4.73
C VAL A 40 0.59 -6.30 -4.56
N SER A 41 0.68 -7.55 -4.09
CA SER A 41 1.95 -8.23 -3.85
C SER A 41 1.91 -9.65 -4.40
N THR A 42 3.04 -10.14 -4.90
CA THR A 42 3.16 -11.47 -5.47
C THR A 42 3.39 -12.50 -4.37
N ASP A 43 2.97 -13.74 -4.60
CA ASP A 43 3.26 -14.84 -3.65
C ASP A 43 4.56 -15.60 -3.98
N GLY A 44 5.23 -15.23 -5.07
CA GLY A 44 6.49 -15.83 -5.52
C GLY A 44 6.35 -17.23 -6.13
N THR A 45 5.14 -17.79 -6.23
CA THR A 45 4.94 -19.16 -6.77
C THR A 45 4.90 -19.21 -8.30
N VAL A 46 4.58 -18.07 -8.91
CA VAL A 46 4.51 -17.85 -10.35
C VAL A 46 5.35 -16.62 -10.64
N SER A 47 6.00 -16.57 -11.81
CA SER A 47 6.87 -15.47 -12.25
C SER A 47 6.13 -14.15 -12.52
N THR A 48 5.17 -13.77 -11.68
CA THR A 48 4.47 -12.49 -11.76
C THR A 48 5.36 -11.39 -11.18
N THR A 49 5.39 -10.24 -11.85
CA THR A 49 6.07 -9.04 -11.37
C THR A 49 5.06 -7.92 -11.25
N VAL A 50 5.10 -7.16 -10.15
CA VAL A 50 4.24 -5.99 -9.93
C VAL A 50 5.11 -4.77 -9.78
N THR A 51 4.90 -3.78 -10.66
CA THR A 51 5.57 -2.48 -10.57
C THR A 51 4.55 -1.40 -10.28
N VAL A 52 4.82 -0.59 -9.26
CA VAL A 52 3.97 0.54 -8.87
C VAL A 52 4.45 1.80 -9.58
N THR A 53 3.53 2.51 -10.23
CA THR A 53 3.81 3.76 -10.93
C THR A 53 2.87 4.88 -10.48
N GLY A 54 3.20 6.11 -10.87
CA GLY A 54 2.41 7.30 -10.55
C GLY A 54 2.83 7.99 -9.23
N PRO A 55 2.57 9.30 -9.11
CA PRO A 55 2.92 10.08 -7.91
C PRO A 55 2.09 9.68 -6.67
N ASP A 56 0.93 9.04 -6.87
CA ASP A 56 0.05 8.54 -5.83
C ASP A 56 0.35 7.09 -5.42
N GLY A 57 1.16 6.37 -6.19
CA GLY A 57 1.53 4.98 -5.92
C GLY A 57 0.36 4.00 -6.03
N LYS A 58 -0.68 4.32 -6.81
CA LYS A 58 -1.89 3.51 -6.93
C LYS A 58 -2.06 2.83 -8.30
N THR A 59 -1.11 3.01 -9.21
CA THR A 59 -1.09 2.34 -10.51
C THR A 59 -0.20 1.10 -10.42
N PHE A 60 -0.81 -0.08 -10.50
CA PHE A 60 -0.14 -1.38 -10.43
C PHE A 60 -0.03 -1.97 -11.83
N ASN A 61 1.17 -1.97 -12.40
CA ASN A 61 1.44 -2.69 -13.65
C ASN A 61 1.85 -4.13 -13.32
N ILE A 62 1.05 -5.07 -13.78
CA ILE A 62 1.22 -6.51 -13.57
C ILE A 62 1.84 -7.07 -14.85
N ASN A 63 3.07 -7.55 -14.70
CA ASN A 63 3.91 -8.00 -15.80
C ASN A 63 4.27 -9.48 -15.62
N ASP A 64 4.87 -10.02 -16.68
CA ASP A 64 5.35 -11.39 -16.73
C ASP A 64 4.23 -12.39 -16.44
N GLY A 65 4.46 -13.36 -15.56
CA GLY A 65 3.55 -14.47 -15.28
C GLY A 65 4.02 -15.78 -15.92
N THR A 66 3.17 -16.79 -15.85
CA THR A 66 3.45 -18.08 -16.51
C THR A 66 2.41 -18.33 -17.59
N THR A 67 2.87 -18.51 -18.82
CA THR A 67 2.00 -18.78 -19.96
C THR A 67 1.92 -20.28 -20.21
N LYS A 68 0.70 -20.81 -20.39
CA LYS A 68 0.45 -22.15 -20.94
C LYS A 68 -0.61 -22.08 -22.03
N GLY A 69 -0.19 -22.21 -23.28
CA GLY A 69 -1.05 -22.02 -24.44
C GLY A 69 -1.56 -20.58 -24.51
N THR A 70 -2.88 -20.40 -24.55
CA THR A 70 -3.57 -19.10 -24.58
C THR A 70 -3.93 -18.57 -23.19
N ASN A 71 -3.43 -19.20 -22.13
CA ASN A 71 -3.70 -18.82 -20.73
C ASN A 71 -2.44 -18.21 -20.09
N LEU A 72 -2.62 -17.08 -19.42
CA LEU A 72 -1.61 -16.42 -18.61
C LEU A 72 -1.99 -16.54 -17.14
N PHE A 73 -1.08 -17.06 -16.32
CA PHE A 73 -1.30 -17.26 -14.89
C PHE A 73 -0.55 -16.21 -14.08
N HIS A 74 -1.25 -15.61 -13.12
CA HIS A 74 -0.69 -14.73 -12.09
C HIS A 74 -1.03 -15.21 -10.70
N SER A 75 -0.14 -14.92 -9.76
CA SER A 75 -0.29 -15.33 -8.38
C SER A 75 0.11 -14.23 -7.41
N PHE A 76 -0.85 -13.86 -6.58
CA PHE A 76 -0.75 -12.76 -5.65
C PHE A 76 -0.88 -13.28 -4.22
N LYS A 77 -0.09 -12.71 -3.33
CA LYS A 77 -0.31 -12.87 -1.90
C LYS A 77 -1.45 -11.95 -1.48
N GLU A 78 -1.42 -10.69 -1.89
CA GLU A 78 -2.48 -9.73 -1.64
C GLU A 78 -2.82 -9.00 -2.93
N PHE A 79 -4.10 -8.70 -3.13
CA PHE A 79 -4.57 -7.99 -4.30
C PHE A 79 -5.71 -7.06 -3.90
N SER A 80 -5.43 -5.77 -3.77
CA SER A 80 -6.43 -4.73 -3.59
C SER A 80 -6.11 -3.54 -4.50
N VAL A 81 -7.14 -2.96 -5.10
CA VAL A 81 -7.03 -1.79 -5.96
C VAL A 81 -7.88 -0.68 -5.34
N PRO A 82 -7.28 0.38 -4.77
CA PRO A 82 -8.01 1.42 -4.07
C PRO A 82 -8.74 2.33 -5.07
N THR A 83 -9.71 3.11 -4.58
CA THR A 83 -10.41 4.11 -5.41
C THR A 83 -9.41 5.08 -6.06
N GLY A 84 -9.61 5.31 -7.35
CA GLY A 84 -8.72 6.13 -8.17
C GLY A 84 -7.40 5.45 -8.58
N GLY A 85 -7.14 4.24 -8.09
CA GLY A 85 -6.04 3.40 -8.55
C GLY A 85 -6.41 2.54 -9.75
N SER A 86 -5.41 1.87 -10.31
CA SER A 86 -5.61 0.91 -11.39
C SER A 86 -4.68 -0.29 -11.30
N ALA A 87 -5.17 -1.45 -11.73
CA ALA A 87 -4.36 -2.64 -11.99
C ALA A 87 -4.36 -2.94 -13.49
N ASN A 88 -3.19 -2.95 -14.10
CA ASN A 88 -2.98 -3.04 -15.53
C ASN A 88 -2.23 -4.33 -15.85
N PHE A 89 -2.92 -5.30 -16.43
CA PHE A 89 -2.33 -6.58 -16.84
C PHE A 89 -1.69 -6.45 -18.21
N ASN A 90 -0.35 -6.54 -18.27
CA ASN A 90 0.42 -6.47 -19.50
C ASN A 90 0.54 -7.86 -20.12
N ASN A 91 -0.50 -8.28 -20.85
CA ASN A 91 -0.55 -9.55 -21.57
C ASN A 91 -0.15 -9.41 -23.04
N ALA A 92 0.34 -10.48 -23.65
CA ALA A 92 0.57 -10.57 -25.10
C ALA A 92 -0.76 -10.75 -25.87
N ALA A 93 -0.80 -10.36 -27.15
CA ALA A 93 -2.02 -10.39 -27.97
C ALA A 93 -2.59 -11.80 -28.23
N ASN A 94 -1.79 -12.85 -28.07
CA ASN A 94 -2.22 -14.25 -28.22
C ASN A 94 -2.84 -14.85 -26.95
N ILE A 95 -2.84 -14.11 -25.83
CA ILE A 95 -3.45 -14.54 -24.57
C ILE A 95 -4.96 -14.26 -24.62
N GLN A 96 -5.76 -15.31 -24.42
CA GLN A 96 -7.22 -15.21 -24.36
C GLN A 96 -7.73 -15.14 -22.93
N ASN A 97 -7.04 -15.78 -21.98
CA ASN A 97 -7.46 -15.86 -20.59
C ASN A 97 -6.31 -15.49 -19.66
N ILE A 98 -6.60 -14.62 -18.69
CA ILE A 98 -5.72 -14.28 -17.58
C ILE A 98 -6.36 -14.85 -16.32
N ILE A 99 -5.64 -15.73 -15.65
CA ILE A 99 -6.10 -16.43 -14.45
C ILE A 99 -5.23 -15.97 -13.29
N SER A 100 -5.84 -15.18 -12.41
CA SER A 100 -5.22 -14.61 -11.23
C SER A 100 -5.70 -15.36 -10.00
N ARG A 101 -4.77 -15.77 -9.13
CA ARG A 101 -5.12 -16.29 -7.80
C ARG A 101 -4.59 -15.39 -6.69
N VAL A 102 -5.37 -15.24 -5.63
CA VAL A 102 -4.95 -14.58 -4.38
C VAL A 102 -4.85 -15.65 -3.30
N THR A 103 -3.68 -15.73 -2.65
CA THR A 103 -3.33 -16.78 -1.68
C THR A 103 -3.24 -16.29 -0.23
N GLY A 104 -3.12 -14.98 -0.02
CA GLY A 104 -3.05 -14.40 1.32
C GLY A 104 -4.40 -14.35 2.03
N PRO A 105 -4.38 -14.14 3.35
CA PRO A 105 -5.59 -14.10 4.18
C PRO A 105 -6.33 -12.76 4.11
N SER A 106 -5.75 -11.76 3.46
CA SER A 106 -6.27 -10.39 3.41
C SER A 106 -7.43 -10.28 2.42
N ILE A 107 -8.51 -9.60 2.84
CA ILE A 107 -9.64 -9.32 1.94
C ILE A 107 -9.16 -8.45 0.77
N SER A 108 -9.59 -8.81 -0.44
CA SER A 108 -9.34 -8.04 -1.65
C SER A 108 -10.39 -6.94 -1.82
N ASN A 109 -10.02 -5.67 -1.63
CA ASN A 109 -10.90 -4.55 -1.96
C ASN A 109 -10.58 -4.03 -3.37
N ILE A 110 -11.54 -4.10 -4.28
CA ILE A 110 -11.36 -3.69 -5.68
C ILE A 110 -12.32 -2.53 -5.96
N ASP A 111 -11.91 -1.32 -5.58
CA ASP A 111 -12.65 -0.08 -5.83
C ASP A 111 -12.09 0.72 -7.02
N GLY A 112 -10.93 0.32 -7.53
CA GLY A 112 -10.25 0.95 -8.66
C GLY A 112 -10.49 0.24 -9.99
N LEU A 113 -9.77 0.68 -11.02
CA LEU A 113 -9.90 0.15 -12.37
C LEU A 113 -9.06 -1.11 -12.54
N ILE A 114 -9.63 -2.16 -13.14
CA ILE A 114 -8.86 -3.30 -13.63
C ILE A 114 -8.89 -3.28 -15.16
N SER A 115 -7.74 -3.38 -15.79
CA SER A 115 -7.58 -3.32 -17.24
C SER A 115 -6.56 -4.34 -17.75
N THR A 116 -6.71 -4.75 -19.00
CA THR A 116 -5.76 -5.59 -19.72
C THR A 116 -5.19 -4.80 -20.90
N LEU A 117 -3.90 -5.00 -21.21
CA LEU A 117 -3.24 -4.32 -22.33
C LEU A 117 -3.80 -4.79 -23.67
N ASN A 118 -4.05 -6.10 -23.80
CA ASN A 118 -4.71 -6.69 -24.96
C ASN A 118 -6.04 -7.35 -24.52
N PRO A 119 -7.05 -7.46 -25.41
CA PRO A 119 -8.33 -8.09 -25.07
C PRO A 119 -8.15 -9.52 -24.58
N ALA A 120 -8.52 -9.77 -23.33
CA ALA A 120 -8.49 -11.08 -22.71
C ALA A 120 -9.58 -11.17 -21.63
N ASN A 121 -10.03 -12.39 -21.35
CA ASN A 121 -10.90 -12.69 -20.22
C ASN A 121 -10.05 -12.66 -18.94
N LEU A 122 -10.56 -12.06 -17.87
CA LEU A 122 -9.88 -12.01 -16.59
C LEU A 122 -10.68 -12.77 -15.54
N PHE A 123 -10.03 -13.76 -14.93
CA PHE A 123 -10.61 -14.61 -13.89
C PHE A 123 -9.82 -14.45 -12.60
N PHE A 124 -10.52 -14.22 -11.50
CA PHE A 124 -9.94 -14.24 -10.16
C PHE A 124 -10.41 -15.46 -9.40
N THR A 125 -9.46 -16.08 -8.69
CA THR A 125 -9.73 -17.15 -7.75
C THR A 125 -9.10 -16.80 -6.41
N GLN A 126 -9.76 -17.17 -5.31
CA GLN A 126 -9.16 -17.09 -3.99
C GLN A 126 -8.97 -18.47 -3.40
N SER A 127 -7.75 -18.74 -2.94
CA SER A 127 -7.39 -19.97 -2.26
C SER A 127 -7.18 -19.68 -0.79
N GLN A 128 -8.29 -19.43 -0.08
CA GLN A 128 -8.28 -19.42 1.37
C GLN A 128 -8.19 -20.85 1.89
N TRP A 129 -6.99 -21.27 2.28
CA TRP A 129 -6.72 -22.60 2.84
C TRP A 129 -7.44 -22.86 4.18
N ASN A 130 -7.92 -21.81 4.86
CA ASN A 130 -8.51 -21.91 6.20
C ASN A 130 -10.03 -21.71 6.24
N CYS A 131 -10.77 -21.87 5.14
CA CYS A 131 -12.20 -21.57 5.13
C CYS A 131 -13.01 -22.60 5.94
N PHE A 132 -12.93 -22.46 7.27
CA PHE A 132 -13.60 -23.24 8.28
C PHE A 132 -14.89 -22.51 8.65
N TRP A 133 -15.88 -22.66 7.77
CA TRP A 133 -17.34 -22.50 7.95
C TRP A 133 -17.96 -21.30 8.71
N THR A 134 -17.22 -20.39 9.35
CA THR A 134 -17.84 -19.35 10.22
C THR A 134 -17.23 -17.95 10.12
N LYS A 135 -16.20 -17.73 9.27
CA LYS A 135 -15.57 -16.41 9.09
C LYS A 135 -15.41 -15.95 7.65
N CYS A 136 -15.51 -16.84 6.66
CA CYS A 136 -15.65 -16.44 5.26
C CYS A 136 -17.12 -16.04 5.04
N GLN A 137 -17.44 -14.75 5.09
CA GLN A 137 -18.73 -14.28 4.57
C GLN A 137 -18.74 -14.59 3.07
N PHE A 138 -19.57 -15.57 2.71
CA PHE A 138 -19.73 -16.14 1.38
C PHE A 138 -20.67 -15.31 0.51
N GLU A 139 -20.65 -13.99 0.66
CA GLU A 139 -21.41 -13.07 -0.18
C GLU A 139 -20.41 -12.50 -1.20
N ASP A 140 -20.57 -12.92 -2.46
CA ASP A 140 -19.91 -12.41 -3.68
C ASP A 140 -18.52 -12.93 -4.09
N TRP A 141 -18.36 -14.25 -4.25
CA TRP A 141 -17.07 -14.85 -4.68
C TRP A 141 -17.01 -15.45 -6.10
N TRP A 142 -17.92 -15.08 -7.01
CA TRP A 142 -17.73 -15.30 -8.46
C TRP A 142 -17.75 -13.96 -9.22
N PHE A 143 -16.76 -13.10 -9.01
CA PHE A 143 -16.58 -11.93 -9.88
C PHE A 143 -15.81 -12.32 -11.15
N ILE A 144 -16.53 -12.70 -12.20
CA ILE A 144 -16.00 -12.77 -13.56
C ILE A 144 -16.06 -11.36 -14.15
N PHE A 145 -14.93 -10.69 -14.30
CA PHE A 145 -14.85 -9.49 -15.11
C PHE A 145 -14.89 -9.91 -16.57
N ARG A 146 -16.08 -9.87 -17.19
CA ARG A 146 -16.19 -9.89 -18.65
C ARG A 146 -15.73 -8.52 -19.14
N ASN A 147 -14.65 -8.48 -19.91
CA ASN A 147 -14.15 -7.24 -20.50
C ASN A 147 -15.24 -6.68 -21.43
N TYR A 148 -15.96 -5.65 -20.98
CA TYR A 148 -16.74 -4.80 -21.89
C TYR A 148 -15.79 -3.81 -22.54
N GLY A 149 -14.97 -4.31 -23.47
CA GLY A 149 -14.35 -3.47 -24.47
C GLY A 149 -15.45 -2.97 -25.41
N LYS A 150 -15.57 -1.64 -25.54
CA LYS A 150 -16.24 -1.03 -26.70
C LYS A 150 -15.44 -1.27 -27.96
#